data_AF-A0A1M5T6C8-F1
#
_entry.id   AF-A0A1M5T6C8-F1
#
_cell.length_a   1.000
_cell.length_b   1.000
_cell.length_c   1.000
_cell.angle_alpha   90.00
_cell.angle_beta   90.00
_cell.angle_gamma   90.00
#
_symmetry.space_group_name_H-M   'P 1'
#
loop_
_entity.id
_entity.type
_entity.pdbx_description
1 polymer ?
#
loop_
_entity_poly.entity_id
_entity_poly.type
_entity_poly.pdbx_seq_one_letter_code
_entity_poly.pdbx_strand_id
1 'polypeptide(L)'
;MIKSNKGLTLVEIIVSLAILGIIIAPLSSLFVSTIKINKDSENRMKADLLAQKYMEEEKHSDVTGEKNETISDGDFQINKKVEKYGSYSIQKGEGFNTNCQIEVEIENGKLNFKGDNSNSFELENNKLIQLEIKKDDGSIIVDFKHDSSTIKSYNMTLNEDINIKLNCKESSKVTFEINALEGVATKVYIVKSIDSNSEIEVINKKGNVYVYRNIYDDSAKRDEETWVYKITITVLKDNEELVKLVGLKRID
;
A
#
# COMPACT_ATOMS: atom_id res chain seq x y z
N MET A 1 31.74 -80.60 28.25
CA MET A 1 30.74 -79.71 27.63
C MET A 1 29.56 -79.62 28.58
N ILE A 2 29.47 -78.58 29.41
CA ILE A 2 28.35 -78.43 30.37
C ILE A 2 27.33 -77.48 29.74
N LYS A 3 26.21 -78.02 29.25
CA LYS A 3 25.05 -77.21 28.82
C LYS A 3 24.21 -76.89 30.06
N SER A 4 24.23 -75.62 30.47
CA SER A 4 23.33 -75.07 31.49
C SER A 4 21.99 -74.71 30.85
N ASN A 5 21.01 -75.62 30.88
CA ASN A 5 19.61 -75.30 30.56
C ASN A 5 18.93 -74.69 31.80
N LYS A 6 19.10 -73.38 32.02
CA LYS A 6 18.27 -72.64 32.97
C LYS A 6 16.95 -72.31 32.27
N GLY A 7 15.88 -73.02 32.62
CA GLY A 7 14.53 -72.63 32.22
C GLY A 7 14.09 -71.37 32.96
N LEU A 8 13.31 -70.52 32.29
CA LEU A 8 12.66 -69.36 32.92
C LEU A 8 11.74 -69.85 34.03
N THR A 9 11.82 -69.22 35.20
CA THR A 9 10.88 -69.52 36.29
C THR A 9 9.53 -68.87 36.01
N LEU A 10 8.44 -69.47 36.49
CA LEU A 10 7.09 -68.90 36.32
C LEU A 10 6.99 -67.48 36.92
N VAL A 11 7.68 -67.24 38.03
CA VAL A 11 7.73 -65.94 38.71
C VAL A 11 8.39 -64.88 37.82
N GLU A 12 9.47 -65.23 37.13
CA GLU A 12 10.18 -64.33 36.21
C GLU A 12 9.30 -63.91 35.01
N ILE A 13 8.48 -64.84 34.50
CA ILE A 13 7.51 -64.55 33.43
C ILE A 13 6.42 -63.59 33.93
N ILE A 14 5.86 -63.85 35.12
CA ILE A 14 4.80 -63.00 35.69
C ILE A 14 5.31 -61.58 35.97
N VAL A 15 6.49 -61.46 36.58
CA VAL A 15 7.11 -60.16 36.86
C VAL A 15 7.45 -59.42 35.57
N SER A 16 7.96 -60.11 34.54
CA SER A 16 8.26 -59.50 33.24
C SER A 16 6.99 -58.98 32.54
N LEU A 17 5.89 -59.73 32.58
CA LEU A 17 4.60 -59.29 32.03
C LEU A 17 3.99 -58.13 32.82
N ALA A 18 4.15 -58.12 34.15
CA ALA A 18 3.69 -57.03 34.99
C ALA A 18 4.43 -55.73 34.67
N ILE A 19 5.77 -55.79 34.57
CA ILE A 19 6.61 -54.64 34.19
C ILE A 19 6.24 -54.18 32.77
N LEU A 20 6.05 -55.12 31.83
CA LEU A 20 5.65 -54.81 30.46
C LEU A 20 4.29 -54.09 30.41
N GLY A 21 3.30 -54.55 31.18
CA GLY A 21 1.99 -53.90 31.27
C GLY A 21 2.07 -52.48 31.82
N ILE A 22 2.88 -52.26 32.86
CA ILE A 22 3.13 -50.93 33.44
C ILE A 22 3.73 -49.97 32.40
N ILE A 23 4.58 -50.47 31.50
CA ILE A 23 5.24 -49.66 30.45
C ILE A 23 4.31 -49.42 29.26
N ILE A 24 3.57 -50.44 28.80
CA ILE A 24 2.71 -50.33 27.60
C ILE A 24 1.58 -49.33 27.82
N ALA A 25 0.94 -49.32 28.99
CA ALA A 25 -0.21 -48.46 29.27
C ALA A 25 0.03 -46.96 28.96
N PRO A 26 1.07 -46.29 29.49
CA PRO A 26 1.35 -44.89 29.16
C PRO A 26 1.80 -44.70 27.69
N LEU A 27 2.53 -45.66 27.11
CA LEU A 27 2.97 -45.57 25.72
C LEU A 27 1.79 -45.59 24.73
N SER A 28 0.79 -46.44 24.98
CA SER A 28 -0.42 -46.48 24.16
C SER A 28 -1.19 -45.16 24.21
N SER A 29 -1.28 -44.53 25.39
CA SER A 29 -1.93 -43.22 25.54
C SER A 29 -1.19 -42.12 24.76
N LEU A 30 0.14 -42.10 24.84
CA LEU A 30 0.97 -41.16 24.06
C LEU A 30 0.83 -41.37 22.56
N PHE A 31 0.77 -42.64 22.12
CA PHE A 31 0.61 -42.98 20.70
C PHE A 31 -0.73 -42.49 20.14
N VAL A 32 -1.83 -42.76 20.85
CA VAL A 32 -3.18 -42.28 20.47
C VAL A 32 -3.21 -40.75 20.42
N SER A 33 -2.63 -40.09 21.42
CA SER A 33 -2.54 -38.63 21.47
C SER A 33 -1.75 -38.07 20.28
N THR A 34 -0.65 -38.73 19.91
CA THR A 34 0.19 -38.32 18.78
C THR A 34 -0.57 -38.44 17.45
N ILE A 35 -1.33 -39.51 17.25
CA ILE A 35 -2.17 -39.67 16.06
C ILE A 35 -3.20 -38.53 15.98
N LYS A 36 -3.86 -38.22 17.10
CA LYS A 36 -4.84 -37.14 17.15
C LYS A 36 -4.20 -35.78 16.83
N ILE A 37 -3.09 -35.44 17.49
CA ILE A 37 -2.35 -34.19 17.26
C ILE A 37 -1.91 -34.07 15.80
N ASN A 38 -1.39 -35.15 15.21
CA ASN A 38 -0.98 -35.16 13.81
C ASN A 38 -2.17 -34.96 12.88
N LYS A 39 -3.32 -35.57 13.19
CA LYS A 39 -4.53 -35.41 12.37
C LYS A 39 -5.08 -33.98 12.46
N ASP A 40 -5.10 -33.41 13.65
CA ASP A 40 -5.53 -32.02 13.87
C ASP A 40 -4.57 -31.04 13.18
N SER A 41 -3.26 -31.31 13.22
CA SER A 41 -2.25 -30.52 12.51
C SER A 41 -2.42 -30.62 11.00
N GLU A 42 -2.68 -31.82 10.46
CA GLU A 42 -2.98 -32.02 9.04
C GLU A 42 -4.23 -31.26 8.61
N ASN A 43 -5.31 -31.31 9.41
CA ASN A 43 -6.55 -30.58 9.14
C ASN A 43 -6.32 -29.05 9.14
N ARG A 44 -5.57 -28.52 10.12
CA ARG A 44 -5.22 -27.09 10.18
C ARG A 44 -4.39 -26.66 8.98
N MET A 45 -3.37 -27.42 8.62
CA MET A 45 -2.54 -27.13 7.46
C MET A 45 -3.36 -27.08 6.16
N LYS A 46 -4.29 -28.02 5.97
CA LYS A 46 -5.22 -28.00 4.83
C LYS A 46 -6.15 -26.79 4.87
N ALA A 47 -6.69 -26.46 6.04
CA ALA A 47 -7.54 -25.28 6.22
C ALA A 47 -6.80 -23.98 5.92
N ASP A 48 -5.52 -23.86 6.30
CA ASP A 48 -4.68 -22.70 5.97
C ASP A 48 -4.48 -22.57 4.45
N LEU A 49 -4.16 -23.67 3.77
CA LEU A 49 -4.00 -23.67 2.31
C LEU A 49 -5.29 -23.28 1.59
N LEU A 50 -6.44 -23.77 2.04
CA LEU A 50 -7.75 -23.39 1.51
C LEU A 50 -8.03 -21.90 1.77
N ALA A 51 -7.81 -21.43 3.00
CA ALA A 51 -8.03 -20.03 3.35
C ALA A 51 -7.17 -19.08 2.51
N GLN A 52 -5.89 -19.42 2.29
CA GLN A 52 -4.97 -18.66 1.45
C GLN A 52 -5.41 -18.66 -0.01
N LYS A 53 -5.70 -19.84 -0.57
CA LYS A 53 -6.20 -19.97 -1.95
C LYS A 53 -7.41 -19.07 -2.19
N TYR A 54 -8.43 -19.16 -1.34
CA TYR A 54 -9.65 -18.36 -1.50
C TYR A 54 -9.41 -16.87 -1.22
N MET A 55 -8.52 -16.51 -0.30
CA MET A 55 -8.13 -15.11 -0.08
C MET A 55 -7.47 -14.52 -1.32
N GLU A 56 -6.59 -15.26 -1.99
CA GLU A 56 -5.92 -14.82 -3.21
C GLU A 56 -6.88 -14.72 -4.39
N GLU A 57 -7.80 -15.68 -4.55
CA GLU A 57 -8.87 -15.63 -5.55
C GLU A 57 -9.70 -14.35 -5.40
N GLU A 58 -10.19 -14.04 -4.19
CA GLU A 58 -10.98 -12.83 -3.95
C GLU A 58 -10.16 -11.55 -4.19
N LYS A 59 -8.87 -11.56 -3.78
CA LYS A 59 -7.97 -10.42 -4.02
C LYS A 59 -7.67 -10.17 -5.49
N HIS A 60 -7.70 -11.19 -6.35
CA HIS A 60 -7.48 -11.04 -7.79
C HIS A 60 -8.78 -10.86 -8.58
N SER A 61 -9.93 -11.24 -8.03
CA SER A 61 -11.23 -11.01 -8.66
C SER A 61 -11.64 -9.53 -8.62
N ASP A 62 -12.33 -9.03 -9.65
CA ASP A 62 -12.92 -7.69 -9.59
C ASP A 62 -13.98 -7.64 -8.48
N VAL A 63 -13.70 -6.88 -7.41
CA VAL A 63 -14.59 -6.80 -6.25
C VAL A 63 -15.77 -5.90 -6.63
N THR A 64 -16.82 -6.53 -7.12
CA THR A 64 -18.10 -5.90 -7.44
C THR A 64 -19.02 -5.95 -6.22
N GLY A 65 -18.71 -5.15 -5.20
CA GLY A 65 -19.57 -4.96 -4.03
C GLY A 65 -19.45 -6.01 -2.92
N GLU A 66 -20.41 -5.96 -1.99
CA GLU A 66 -20.45 -6.86 -0.83
C GLU A 66 -20.94 -8.25 -1.24
N LYS A 67 -20.30 -9.29 -0.71
CA LYS A 67 -20.61 -10.69 -1.03
C LYS A 67 -20.53 -11.53 0.23
N ASN A 68 -21.40 -12.53 0.33
CA ASN A 68 -21.32 -13.53 1.39
C ASN A 68 -21.65 -14.89 0.78
N GLU A 69 -20.67 -15.79 0.79
CA GLU A 69 -20.74 -17.07 0.11
C GLU A 69 -20.22 -18.18 1.02
N THR A 70 -20.85 -19.35 0.93
CA THR A 70 -20.42 -20.55 1.62
C THR A 70 -20.16 -21.64 0.60
N ILE A 71 -18.96 -22.21 0.64
CA ILE A 71 -18.49 -23.25 -0.28
C ILE A 71 -18.14 -24.49 0.53
N SER A 72 -18.49 -25.66 0.02
CA SER A 72 -18.04 -26.94 0.59
C SER A 72 -16.89 -27.50 -0.25
N ASP A 73 -15.76 -27.78 0.38
CA ASP A 73 -14.59 -28.44 -0.22
C ASP A 73 -14.22 -29.67 0.62
N GLY A 74 -14.76 -30.82 0.22
CA GLY A 74 -14.63 -32.07 0.97
C GLY A 74 -15.27 -31.97 2.37
N ASP A 75 -14.47 -32.24 3.39
CA ASP A 75 -14.88 -32.15 4.81
C ASP A 75 -14.88 -30.71 5.36
N PHE A 76 -14.48 -29.72 4.55
CA PHE A 76 -14.34 -28.34 4.97
C PHE A 76 -15.47 -27.47 4.42
N GLN A 77 -15.88 -26.48 5.23
CA GLN A 77 -16.79 -25.42 4.85
C GLN A 77 -16.03 -24.10 4.85
N ILE A 78 -16.07 -23.37 3.73
CA ILE A 78 -15.40 -22.10 3.54
C ILE A 78 -16.45 -21.00 3.47
N ASN A 79 -16.42 -20.10 4.43
CA ASN A 79 -17.25 -18.90 4.44
C ASN A 79 -16.43 -17.70 3.97
N LYS A 80 -16.85 -17.13 2.84
CA LYS A 80 -16.27 -15.93 2.25
C LYS A 80 -17.19 -14.74 2.54
N LYS A 81 -16.63 -13.68 3.12
CA LYS A 81 -17.37 -12.44 3.37
C LYS A 81 -16.56 -11.25 2.85
N VAL A 82 -17.14 -10.50 1.93
CA VAL A 82 -16.61 -9.25 1.40
C VAL A 82 -17.55 -8.13 1.84
N GLU A 83 -17.05 -7.17 2.60
CA GLU A 83 -17.84 -6.07 3.13
C GLU A 83 -17.11 -4.73 2.95
N LYS A 84 -17.85 -3.64 2.79
CA LYS A 84 -17.25 -2.30 2.73
C LYS A 84 -16.64 -1.98 4.09
N TYR A 85 -15.36 -1.61 4.09
CA TYR A 85 -14.61 -1.31 5.32
C TYR A 85 -14.39 0.19 5.50
N GLY A 86 -14.21 0.92 4.40
CA GLY A 86 -14.08 2.37 4.41
C GLY A 86 -13.93 2.92 3.01
N SER A 87 -13.85 4.24 2.92
CA SER A 87 -13.50 4.97 1.71
C SER A 87 -12.35 5.92 2.01
N TYR A 88 -11.58 6.28 0.99
CA TYR A 88 -10.66 7.40 1.06
C TYR A 88 -11.03 8.44 0.00
N SER A 89 -11.04 9.70 0.37
CA SER A 89 -11.24 10.80 -0.58
C SER A 89 -9.93 11.07 -1.33
N ILE A 90 -9.97 11.09 -2.66
CA ILE A 90 -8.86 11.61 -3.46
C ILE A 90 -9.11 13.12 -3.60
N GLN A 91 -8.14 13.95 -3.21
CA GLN A 91 -8.27 15.39 -3.44
C GLN A 91 -8.03 15.69 -4.92
N LYS A 92 -9.11 16.04 -5.64
CA LYS A 92 -9.01 16.49 -7.04
C LYS A 92 -8.50 17.92 -7.14
N GLY A 93 -7.61 18.15 -8.09
CA GLY A 93 -7.01 19.43 -8.44
C GLY A 93 -8.03 20.49 -8.89
N GLU A 94 -9.15 20.08 -9.49
CA GLU A 94 -10.22 21.01 -9.94
C GLU A 94 -10.92 21.74 -8.78
N GLY A 95 -10.96 21.15 -7.58
CA GLY A 95 -11.52 21.79 -6.38
C GLY A 95 -10.64 22.88 -5.79
N PHE A 96 -9.38 22.99 -6.23
CA PHE A 96 -8.50 24.10 -5.87
C PHE A 96 -8.80 25.27 -6.80
N ASN A 97 -9.94 25.93 -6.57
CA ASN A 97 -10.18 27.29 -7.04
C ASN A 97 -9.35 28.28 -6.21
N THR A 98 -8.05 28.03 -6.14
CA THR A 98 -7.08 29.05 -5.78
C THR A 98 -6.83 29.81 -7.08
N ASN A 99 -6.89 31.14 -7.07
CA ASN A 99 -6.41 31.98 -8.16
C ASN A 99 -4.91 31.69 -8.39
N CYS A 100 -4.59 30.54 -8.99
CA CYS A 100 -3.24 30.04 -9.20
C CYS A 100 -2.61 30.93 -10.24
N GLN A 101 -1.61 31.70 -9.82
CA GLN A 101 -0.95 32.66 -10.70
C GLN A 101 0.07 31.97 -11.61
N ILE A 102 0.59 30.81 -11.21
CA ILE A 102 1.62 30.07 -11.96
C ILE A 102 1.22 28.60 -12.07
N GLU A 103 1.07 28.12 -13.31
CA GLU A 103 0.82 26.72 -13.62
C GLU A 103 1.94 26.20 -14.54
N VAL A 104 2.59 25.13 -14.10
CA VAL A 104 3.68 24.46 -14.81
C VAL A 104 3.27 23.01 -15.03
N GLU A 105 3.35 22.58 -16.28
CA GLU A 105 3.06 21.23 -16.70
C GLU A 105 4.37 20.48 -16.98
N ILE A 106 4.49 19.27 -16.44
CA ILE A 106 5.66 18.41 -16.57
C ILE A 106 5.23 17.17 -17.34
N GLU A 107 5.68 17.07 -18.58
CA GLU A 107 5.28 16.05 -19.54
C GLU A 107 6.42 15.80 -20.53
N ASN A 108 6.65 14.55 -20.91
CA ASN A 108 7.67 14.15 -21.89
C ASN A 108 9.08 14.70 -21.62
N GLY A 109 9.46 14.80 -20.33
CA GLY A 109 10.74 15.39 -19.95
C GLY A 109 10.84 16.87 -20.27
N LYS A 110 9.73 17.62 -20.24
CA LYS A 110 9.70 19.07 -20.45
C LYS A 110 8.91 19.78 -19.37
N LEU A 111 9.34 21.02 -19.06
CA LEU A 111 8.56 22.00 -18.29
C LEU A 111 7.83 22.90 -19.27
N ASN A 112 6.51 22.78 -19.32
CA ASN A 112 5.62 23.62 -20.11
C ASN A 112 4.98 24.66 -19.19
N PHE A 113 5.21 25.94 -19.47
CA PHE A 113 4.71 27.04 -18.66
C PHE A 113 3.38 27.55 -19.23
N LYS A 114 2.28 27.39 -18.49
CA LYS A 114 0.94 27.73 -19.02
C LYS A 114 0.78 29.25 -19.19
N GLY A 115 0.10 29.66 -20.27
CA GLY A 115 -0.16 31.07 -20.59
C GLY A 115 0.85 31.68 -21.58
N ASP A 116 1.84 30.90 -22.03
CA ASP A 116 2.77 31.29 -23.08
C ASP A 116 3.00 30.10 -24.02
N ASN A 117 2.46 30.18 -25.25
CA ASN A 117 2.46 29.09 -26.22
C ASN A 117 3.85 28.74 -26.78
N SER A 118 4.92 29.39 -26.30
CA SER A 118 6.26 29.34 -26.93
C SER A 118 7.38 28.74 -26.06
N ASN A 119 7.17 28.46 -24.77
CA ASN A 119 8.28 28.14 -23.86
C ASN A 119 8.10 26.80 -23.15
N SER A 120 8.56 25.73 -23.80
CA SER A 120 8.88 24.46 -23.15
C SER A 120 10.38 24.42 -22.83
N PHE A 121 10.76 23.96 -21.64
CA PHE A 121 12.16 23.72 -21.28
C PHE A 121 12.45 22.23 -21.15
N GLU A 122 13.45 21.73 -21.88
CA GLU A 122 13.87 20.33 -21.85
C GLU A 122 14.52 19.97 -20.50
N LEU A 123 13.87 19.07 -19.77
CA LEU A 123 14.40 18.40 -18.59
C LEU A 123 15.15 17.13 -19.03
N GLU A 124 16.47 17.16 -18.94
CA GLU A 124 17.22 15.91 -18.83
C GLU A 124 16.98 15.33 -17.43
N ASN A 125 16.99 14.00 -17.30
CA ASN A 125 16.62 13.31 -16.07
C ASN A 125 17.36 13.84 -14.83
N ASN A 126 16.61 14.02 -13.72
CA ASN A 126 17.13 14.38 -12.40
C ASN A 126 17.69 15.81 -12.30
N LYS A 127 17.03 16.79 -12.94
CA LYS A 127 17.44 18.20 -12.93
C LYS A 127 16.89 18.98 -11.73
N LEU A 128 17.71 19.93 -11.30
CA LEU A 128 17.41 20.91 -10.27
C LEU A 128 16.88 22.19 -10.93
N ILE A 129 15.71 22.65 -10.51
CA ILE A 129 15.12 23.92 -10.94
C ILE A 129 15.07 24.85 -9.73
N GLN A 130 15.65 26.03 -9.87
CA GLN A 130 15.65 27.03 -8.81
C GLN A 130 14.49 28.01 -9.03
N LEU A 131 13.68 28.23 -8.00
CA LEU A 131 12.66 29.26 -7.97
C LEU A 131 13.16 30.40 -7.10
N GLU A 132 13.30 31.58 -7.68
CA GLU A 132 13.69 32.79 -6.97
C GLU A 132 12.54 33.78 -6.97
N ILE A 133 12.02 34.09 -5.78
CA ILE A 133 10.89 34.99 -5.60
C ILE A 133 11.40 36.31 -5.03
N LYS A 134 11.21 37.39 -5.78
CA LYS A 134 11.72 38.73 -5.45
C LYS A 134 10.61 39.76 -5.48
N LYS A 135 10.86 40.88 -4.80
CA LYS A 135 10.04 42.08 -4.91
C LYS A 135 10.72 43.06 -5.87
N ASP A 136 9.97 43.60 -6.82
CA ASP A 136 10.42 44.62 -7.76
C ASP A 136 9.35 45.70 -7.93
N ASP A 137 9.67 46.93 -7.56
CA ASP A 137 8.81 48.14 -7.62
C ASP A 137 7.28 47.90 -7.56
N GLY A 138 6.80 47.39 -6.41
CA GLY A 138 5.36 47.16 -6.18
C GLY A 138 4.79 45.86 -6.79
N SER A 139 5.65 45.03 -7.39
CA SER A 139 5.33 43.71 -7.94
C SER A 139 6.18 42.60 -7.30
N ILE A 140 5.73 41.35 -7.48
CA ILE A 140 6.47 40.13 -7.14
C ILE A 140 6.91 39.47 -8.43
N ILE A 141 8.19 39.17 -8.53
CA ILE A 141 8.78 38.42 -9.64
C ILE A 141 9.07 37.00 -9.17
N VAL A 142 8.62 36.00 -9.92
CA VAL A 142 8.94 34.58 -9.72
C VAL A 142 9.76 34.08 -10.90
N ASP A 143 11.06 33.89 -10.69
CA ASP A 143 12.00 33.38 -11.69
C ASP A 143 12.20 31.88 -11.53
N PHE A 144 11.94 31.12 -12.59
CA PHE A 144 12.38 29.74 -12.75
C PHE A 144 13.76 29.74 -13.42
N LYS A 145 14.75 29.15 -12.77
CA LYS A 145 16.15 29.16 -13.18
C LYS A 145 16.74 27.75 -13.26
N HIS A 146 17.69 27.61 -14.19
CA HIS A 146 18.54 26.43 -14.34
C HIS A 146 19.96 26.89 -14.69
N ASP A 147 20.97 26.36 -14.01
CA ASP A 147 22.39 26.75 -14.17
C ASP A 147 22.60 28.27 -14.21
N SER A 148 21.99 28.99 -13.25
CA SER A 148 21.99 30.46 -13.12
C SER A 148 21.26 31.24 -14.22
N SER A 149 20.73 30.57 -15.24
CA SER A 149 19.96 31.19 -16.33
C SER A 149 18.46 31.16 -16.03
N THR A 150 17.76 32.28 -16.24
CA THR A 150 16.30 32.33 -16.12
C THR A 150 15.65 31.66 -17.33
N ILE A 151 14.91 30.59 -17.06
CA ILE A 151 14.09 29.86 -18.04
C ILE A 151 12.77 30.59 -18.26
N LYS A 152 12.12 31.02 -17.17
CA LYS A 152 10.83 31.71 -17.21
C LYS A 152 10.71 32.67 -16.04
N SER A 153 10.05 33.80 -16.25
CA SER A 153 9.76 34.78 -15.20
C SER A 153 8.28 35.13 -15.24
N TYR A 154 7.68 35.27 -14.07
CA TYR A 154 6.31 35.74 -13.88
C TYR A 154 6.33 37.01 -13.05
N ASN A 155 5.59 38.02 -13.49
CA ASN A 155 5.38 39.25 -12.72
C ASN A 155 3.94 39.29 -12.21
N MET A 156 3.78 39.51 -10.92
CA MET A 156 2.51 39.41 -10.20
C MET A 156 2.32 40.61 -9.28
N THR A 157 1.08 41.02 -9.03
CA THR A 157 0.78 42.15 -8.15
C THR A 157 0.85 41.75 -6.66
N LEU A 158 1.35 42.64 -5.80
CA LEU A 158 1.83 42.34 -4.43
C LEU A 158 0.78 41.94 -3.37
N ASN A 159 -0.45 41.59 -3.76
CA ASN A 159 -1.58 41.59 -2.82
C ASN A 159 -1.96 40.22 -2.26
N GLU A 160 -1.33 39.12 -2.65
CA GLU A 160 -1.77 37.76 -2.29
C GLU A 160 -0.62 36.76 -2.07
N ASP A 161 -0.95 35.62 -1.44
CA ASP A 161 -0.09 34.44 -1.36
C ASP A 161 0.34 33.97 -2.76
N ILE A 162 1.55 33.44 -2.87
CA ILE A 162 2.09 32.93 -4.14
C ILE A 162 1.66 31.48 -4.28
N ASN A 163 0.79 31.21 -5.26
CA ASN A 163 0.31 29.85 -5.54
C ASN A 163 0.97 29.31 -6.83
N ILE A 164 1.69 28.19 -6.70
CA ILE A 164 2.37 27.50 -7.78
C ILE A 164 1.77 26.10 -7.93
N LYS A 165 1.21 25.81 -9.10
CA LYS A 165 0.65 24.50 -9.43
C LYS A 165 1.60 23.75 -10.37
N LEU A 166 2.04 22.57 -9.97
CA LEU A 166 2.88 21.68 -10.75
C LEU A 166 2.05 20.47 -11.19
N ASN A 167 1.63 20.44 -12.45
CA ASN A 167 0.90 19.31 -13.04
C ASN A 167 1.89 18.29 -13.60
N CYS A 168 1.85 17.07 -13.09
CA CYS A 168 2.74 16.00 -13.50
C CYS A 168 1.93 14.94 -14.24
N LYS A 169 1.98 14.96 -15.58
CA LYS A 169 1.17 14.04 -16.40
C LYS A 169 1.85 12.70 -16.63
N GLU A 170 3.16 12.71 -16.75
CA GLU A 170 3.97 11.51 -17.03
C GLU A 170 5.03 11.30 -15.95
N SER A 171 5.83 10.24 -16.08
CA SER A 171 6.89 9.92 -15.12
C SER A 171 8.10 10.83 -15.31
N SER A 172 8.36 11.71 -14.33
CA SER A 172 9.51 12.61 -14.32
C SER A 172 10.14 12.67 -12.94
N LYS A 173 11.44 12.94 -12.85
CA LYS A 173 12.12 13.21 -11.58
C LYS A 173 12.71 14.60 -11.60
N VAL A 174 12.15 15.49 -10.79
CA VAL A 174 12.51 16.93 -10.77
C VAL A 174 12.58 17.42 -9.33
N THR A 175 13.63 18.17 -9.02
CA THR A 175 13.78 18.83 -7.71
C THR A 175 13.64 20.34 -7.90
N PHE A 176 12.75 20.95 -7.13
CA PHE A 176 12.56 22.40 -7.08
C PHE A 176 13.18 22.99 -5.81
N GLU A 177 14.18 23.85 -5.95
CA GLU A 177 14.75 24.62 -4.85
C GLU A 177 14.12 26.01 -4.80
N ILE A 178 13.42 26.33 -3.72
CA ILE A 178 12.64 27.57 -3.61
C ILE A 178 13.30 28.53 -2.62
N ASN A 179 13.66 29.70 -3.12
CA ASN A 179 14.02 30.89 -2.35
C ASN A 179 12.82 31.85 -2.35
N ALA A 180 11.93 31.68 -1.37
CA ALA A 180 10.73 32.50 -1.24
C ALA A 180 11.01 33.84 -0.54
N LEU A 181 10.14 34.81 -0.81
CA LEU A 181 10.16 36.12 -0.15
C LEU A 181 9.71 35.99 1.32
N GLU A 182 10.43 36.61 2.24
CA GLU A 182 10.05 36.61 3.65
C GLU A 182 8.74 37.37 3.88
N GLY A 183 7.86 36.83 4.74
CA GLY A 183 6.57 37.43 5.06
C GLY A 183 5.46 37.17 4.04
N VAL A 184 5.74 36.52 2.90
CA VAL A 184 4.75 36.08 1.91
C VAL A 184 4.68 34.56 1.92
N ALA A 185 3.48 33.99 1.98
CA ALA A 185 3.32 32.54 1.91
C ALA A 185 3.41 32.07 0.46
N THR A 186 4.30 31.11 0.19
CA THR A 186 4.43 30.43 -1.09
C THR A 186 3.86 29.03 -0.97
N LYS A 187 2.75 28.76 -1.64
CA LYS A 187 2.04 27.47 -1.65
C LYS A 187 2.34 26.75 -2.96
N VAL A 188 2.87 25.55 -2.85
CA VAL A 188 3.21 24.69 -4.00
C VAL A 188 2.29 23.48 -3.99
N TYR A 189 1.49 23.34 -5.03
CA TYR A 189 0.54 22.25 -5.21
C TYR A 189 1.11 21.28 -6.25
N ILE A 190 1.44 20.07 -5.82
CA ILE A 190 1.92 19.00 -6.71
C ILE A 190 0.72 18.14 -7.09
N VAL A 191 0.26 18.34 -8.32
CA VAL A 191 -0.88 17.63 -8.92
C VAL A 191 -0.34 16.54 -9.83
N LYS A 192 -0.76 15.30 -9.64
CA LYS A 192 -0.31 14.17 -10.47
C LYS A 192 -1.46 13.53 -11.24
N SER A 193 -1.19 13.08 -12.46
CA SER A 193 -2.04 12.08 -13.11
C SER A 193 -1.95 10.75 -12.35
N ILE A 194 -3.01 9.96 -12.35
CA ILE A 194 -3.08 8.66 -11.64
C ILE A 194 -2.01 7.69 -12.13
N ASP A 195 -1.67 7.76 -13.42
CA ASP A 195 -0.67 6.90 -14.06
C ASP A 195 0.76 7.49 -13.98
N SER A 196 0.93 8.66 -13.35
CA SER A 196 2.23 9.32 -13.24
C SER A 196 3.04 8.76 -12.07
N ASN A 197 4.21 8.19 -12.37
CA ASN A 197 5.22 7.85 -11.37
C ASN A 197 6.17 9.02 -11.08
N SER A 198 5.73 10.27 -11.27
CA SER A 198 6.60 11.43 -11.07
C SER A 198 7.11 11.54 -9.63
N GLU A 199 8.41 11.78 -9.47
CA GLU A 199 9.09 12.10 -8.21
C GLU A 199 9.42 13.60 -8.20
N ILE A 200 8.52 14.40 -7.60
CA ILE A 200 8.74 15.84 -7.44
C ILE A 200 9.20 16.13 -6.01
N GLU A 201 10.44 16.59 -5.87
CA GLU A 201 10.99 17.08 -4.63
C GLU A 201 10.91 18.60 -4.58
N VAL A 202 10.59 19.16 -3.40
CA VAL A 202 10.57 20.61 -3.18
C VAL A 202 11.39 20.89 -1.94
N ILE A 203 12.45 21.68 -2.11
CA ILE A 203 13.39 22.05 -1.06
C ILE A 203 13.20 23.55 -0.79
N ASN A 204 12.77 23.88 0.42
CA ASN A 204 12.71 25.27 0.87
C ASN A 204 14.09 25.73 1.36
N LYS A 205 14.68 26.73 0.71
CA LYS A 205 15.95 27.36 1.13
C LYS A 205 15.73 28.64 1.94
N LYS A 206 14.64 29.36 1.68
CA LYS A 206 14.32 30.64 2.32
C LYS A 206 12.82 30.94 2.25
N GLY A 207 12.30 31.60 3.28
CA GLY A 207 10.91 32.08 3.33
C GLY A 207 9.89 31.00 3.72
N ASN A 208 8.60 31.35 3.62
CA ASN A 208 7.50 30.49 4.05
C ASN A 208 6.97 29.67 2.87
N VAL A 209 7.43 28.43 2.73
CA VAL A 209 6.97 27.51 1.65
C VAL A 209 6.11 26.40 2.23
N TYR A 210 4.90 26.24 1.69
CA TYR A 210 3.95 25.18 2.03
C TYR A 210 3.78 24.26 0.83
N VAL A 211 4.03 22.97 1.01
CA VAL A 211 3.96 21.98 -0.08
C VAL A 211 2.76 21.07 0.14
N TYR A 212 1.82 21.10 -0.80
CA TYR A 212 0.64 20.24 -0.84
C TYR A 212 0.90 19.09 -1.82
N ARG A 213 0.76 17.87 -1.31
CA ARG A 213 0.99 16.61 -2.05
C ARG A 213 -0.29 15.78 -2.06
N ASN A 214 -0.28 14.70 -2.85
CA ASN A 214 -1.41 13.77 -3.00
C ASN A 214 -2.65 14.45 -3.59
N ILE A 215 -2.43 15.42 -4.47
CA ILE A 215 -3.47 16.04 -5.29
C ILE A 215 -3.40 15.36 -6.65
N TYR A 216 -4.56 14.97 -7.18
CA TYR A 216 -4.64 14.32 -8.48
C TYR A 216 -5.43 15.16 -9.48
N ASP A 217 -5.08 15.09 -10.76
CA ASP A 217 -5.88 15.70 -11.82
C ASP A 217 -7.14 14.85 -12.12
N ASP A 218 -7.85 15.19 -13.19
CA ASP A 218 -9.12 14.54 -13.54
C ASP A 218 -8.98 13.11 -14.04
N SER A 219 -7.74 12.63 -14.28
CA SER A 219 -7.47 11.21 -14.50
C SER A 219 -7.81 10.36 -13.28
N ALA A 220 -7.81 10.93 -12.08
CA ALA A 220 -8.31 10.22 -10.91
C ALA A 220 -9.82 9.98 -11.08
N LYS A 221 -10.22 8.71 -11.08
CA LYS A 221 -11.64 8.30 -11.10
C LYS A 221 -12.40 9.00 -9.97
N ARG A 222 -13.66 9.37 -10.22
CA ARG A 222 -14.53 10.04 -9.22
C ARG A 222 -14.57 9.23 -7.92
N ASP A 223 -14.79 9.91 -6.78
CA ASP A 223 -14.89 9.39 -5.41
C ASP A 223 -15.87 8.20 -5.20
N GLU A 224 -16.58 7.77 -6.24
CA GLU A 224 -17.51 6.63 -6.18
C GLU A 224 -16.78 5.26 -6.19
N GLU A 225 -15.50 5.19 -6.59
CA GLU A 225 -14.75 3.91 -6.72
C GLU A 225 -13.62 3.69 -5.69
N THR A 226 -13.41 4.55 -4.69
CA THR A 226 -12.29 4.40 -3.72
C THR A 226 -12.67 3.61 -2.46
N TRP A 227 -13.48 2.56 -2.62
CA TRP A 227 -13.88 1.72 -1.50
C TRP A 227 -12.76 0.73 -1.15
N VAL A 228 -12.43 0.68 0.14
CA VAL A 228 -11.66 -0.42 0.72
C VAL A 228 -12.64 -1.49 1.16
N TYR A 229 -12.47 -2.69 0.62
CA TYR A 229 -13.23 -3.87 1.02
C TYR A 229 -12.42 -4.69 2.00
N LYS A 230 -13.09 -5.20 3.04
CA LYS A 230 -12.58 -6.21 3.95
C LYS A 230 -13.05 -7.57 3.47
N ILE A 231 -12.09 -8.44 3.16
CA ILE A 231 -12.31 -9.82 2.76
C ILE A 231 -12.02 -10.68 3.99
N THR A 232 -12.98 -11.49 4.42
CA THR A 232 -12.84 -12.46 5.51
C THR A 232 -13.08 -13.85 4.95
N ILE A 233 -12.11 -14.73 5.12
CA ILE A 233 -12.22 -16.15 4.76
C ILE A 233 -12.15 -16.96 6.05
N THR A 234 -13.21 -17.70 6.36
CA THR A 234 -13.26 -18.59 7.52
C THR A 234 -13.41 -20.03 7.04
N VAL A 235 -12.52 -20.92 7.47
CA VAL A 235 -12.58 -22.35 7.14
C VAL A 235 -12.98 -23.13 8.39
N LEU A 236 -14.06 -23.89 8.26
CA LEU A 236 -14.62 -24.74 9.30
C LEU A 236 -14.51 -26.22 8.92
N LYS A 237 -14.43 -27.07 9.93
CA LYS A 237 -14.62 -28.52 9.82
C LYS A 237 -15.46 -28.97 11.00
N ASP A 238 -16.49 -29.77 10.76
CA ASP A 238 -17.42 -30.24 11.82
C ASP A 238 -18.02 -29.08 12.65
N ASN A 239 -18.29 -27.93 12.00
CA ASN A 239 -18.73 -26.66 12.60
C ASN A 239 -17.72 -25.98 13.54
N GLU A 240 -16.48 -26.46 13.65
CA GLU A 240 -15.40 -25.79 14.37
C GLU A 240 -14.58 -24.91 13.41
N GLU A 241 -14.35 -23.64 13.79
CA GLU A 241 -13.44 -22.75 13.07
C GLU A 241 -12.00 -23.22 13.27
N LEU A 242 -11.36 -23.64 12.17
CA LEU A 242 -9.95 -24.02 12.19
C LEU A 242 -9.05 -22.83 11.88
N VAL A 243 -9.45 -22.01 10.90
CA VAL A 243 -8.65 -20.89 10.37
C VAL A 243 -9.57 -19.74 9.97
N LYS A 244 -9.11 -18.51 10.23
CA LYS A 244 -9.75 -17.28 9.77
C LYS A 244 -8.70 -16.29 9.29
N LEU A 245 -8.80 -15.90 8.01
CA LEU A 245 -7.97 -14.89 7.39
C LEU A 245 -8.78 -13.63 7.11
N VAL A 246 -8.16 -12.47 7.35
CA VAL A 246 -8.74 -11.16 7.05
C VAL A 246 -7.75 -10.39 6.19
N GLY A 247 -8.22 -9.90 5.04
CA GLY A 247 -7.46 -9.07 4.11
C GLY A 247 -8.21 -7.80 3.77
N LEU A 248 -7.47 -6.77 3.38
CA LEU A 248 -8.03 -5.54 2.80
C LEU A 248 -7.69 -5.49 1.32
N LYS A 249 -8.64 -5.06 0.50
CA LYS A 249 -8.47 -4.81 -0.93
C LYS A 249 -8.99 -3.42 -1.29
N ARG A 250 -8.22 -2.70 -2.11
CA ARG A 250 -8.64 -1.45 -2.75
C ARG A 250 -9.18 -1.78 -4.14
N ILE A 251 -10.16 -1.00 -4.59
CA ILE A 251 -10.52 -0.97 -6.01
C ILE A 251 -9.66 0.13 -6.64
N ASP A 252 -8.87 -0.24 -7.64
CA ASP A 252 -8.06 0.67 -8.46
C ASP A 252 -8.81 1.04 -9.75
#